data_AF-A0A3P3WGG8-F1
#
_entry.id   AF-A0A3P3WGG8-F1
#
_cell.length_a   1.000
_cell.length_b   1.000
_cell.length_c   1.000
_cell.angle_alpha   90.00
_cell.angle_beta   90.00
_cell.angle_gamma   90.00
#
_symmetry.space_group_name_H-M   'P 1'
#
loop_
_entity.id
_entity.type
_entity.pdbx_description
1 polymer ?
#
loop_
_entity_poly.entity_id
_entity_poly.type
_entity_poly.pdbx_seq_one_letter_code
_entity_poly.pdbx_strand_id
1 'polypeptide(L)'
;MERNSYLSENILKAIKYIPFLFVIFFIEEFITNYFYPEDGASTLAKILLYTEKLIYIIFFSWYFIVNKRFKSALIAIIFLIVFFIFSNNIQNIFDYYLPVENFINSDTLKRIIFFIIIIFTSVGLGFLYNKENKELDKKSWLHLSILNFCLLLIFNKSQSFFEDIIRTVTFNSESSEFIFDFIYYFIKSIQSISFLAAFYFLIGIIFQKQHIYKLTFDAIRFTNQYFKTALFFGISIFIFSFFNLIKYFISIQIKSIFESYNLIGILSIIIFATLYILVSRFIGLLFYVRAEDKNHYYGITSGTSWIPLLNIISLGLIMFEDKLKFFKPKNTTKAQIIHIAIGVFLILFFFRKGIIDMETVTLILVLFYITILLVANFNKSYHWITSCLFGIILCLILKYNSIGYYEGFEKIEMFLSISIFLSIIIYGIYFILQKSMCVEK
;
A
#
# COMPACT_ATOMS: atom_id res chain seq x y z
N MET A 1 17.01 -25.59 14.91
CA MET A 1 16.94 -24.50 13.92
C MET A 1 16.63 -25.14 12.59
N GLU A 2 15.37 -25.16 12.18
CA GLU A 2 14.98 -25.71 10.87
C GLU A 2 15.55 -24.85 9.75
N ARG A 3 16.05 -25.50 8.69
CA ARG A 3 16.61 -24.84 7.50
C ARG A 3 15.56 -23.91 6.89
N ASN A 4 15.84 -22.61 6.98
CA ASN A 4 15.04 -21.55 6.39
C ASN A 4 15.18 -21.63 4.86
N SER A 5 14.18 -22.17 4.15
CA SER A 5 14.23 -22.35 2.69
C SER A 5 13.77 -21.11 1.90
N TYR A 6 13.12 -20.14 2.55
CA TYR A 6 12.40 -19.07 1.85
C TYR A 6 13.01 -17.66 1.96
N LEU A 7 13.40 -17.22 3.15
CA LEU A 7 14.10 -15.93 3.31
C LEU A 7 15.58 -16.19 3.52
N SER A 8 16.43 -15.45 2.80
CA SER A 8 17.86 -15.49 3.07
C SER A 8 18.12 -15.05 4.52
N GLU A 9 19.15 -15.62 5.15
CA GLU A 9 19.50 -15.30 6.53
C GLU A 9 19.70 -13.79 6.75
N ASN A 10 20.23 -13.10 5.74
CA ASN A 10 20.45 -11.66 5.75
C ASN A 10 19.15 -10.84 5.79
N ILE A 11 18.12 -11.29 5.05
CA ILE A 11 16.80 -10.65 5.06
C ILE A 11 16.10 -10.90 6.39
N LEU A 12 16.17 -12.13 6.90
CA LEU A 12 15.57 -12.47 8.18
C LEU A 12 16.20 -11.67 9.34
N LYS A 13 17.53 -11.49 9.32
CA LYS A 13 18.22 -10.59 10.26
C LYS A 13 17.69 -9.16 10.14
N ALA A 14 17.60 -8.62 8.94
CA ALA A 14 17.09 -7.26 8.73
C ALA A 14 15.66 -7.08 9.29
N ILE A 15 14.76 -8.04 9.04
CA ILE A 15 13.37 -8.04 9.53
C ILE A 15 13.32 -8.14 11.06
N LYS A 16 14.12 -9.01 11.67
CA LYS A 16 14.12 -9.24 13.13
C LYS A 16 14.41 -7.97 13.93
N TYR A 17 15.25 -7.09 13.40
CA TYR A 17 15.63 -5.85 14.09
C TYR A 17 14.77 -4.63 13.70
N ILE A 18 13.80 -4.76 12.78
CA ILE A 18 12.89 -3.66 12.42
C ILE A 18 12.20 -2.99 13.63
N PRO A 19 11.77 -3.71 14.69
CA PRO A 19 11.16 -3.06 15.86
C PRO A 19 12.07 -2.05 16.57
N PHE A 20 13.40 -2.17 16.44
CA PHE A 20 14.30 -1.16 16.99
C PHE A 20 14.24 0.14 16.18
N LEU A 21 14.14 0.02 14.86
CA LEU A 21 13.95 1.15 13.96
C LEU A 21 12.62 1.88 14.24
N PHE A 22 11.60 1.15 14.71
CA PHE A 22 10.29 1.72 15.09
C PHE A 22 10.41 2.73 16.20
N VAL A 23 11.09 2.34 17.28
CA VAL A 23 11.24 3.18 18.45
C VAL A 23 12.02 4.44 18.09
N ILE A 24 13.06 4.32 17.25
CA ILE A 24 13.83 5.47 16.78
C ILE A 24 12.98 6.43 15.95
N PHE A 25 12.25 5.91 14.95
CA PHE A 25 11.37 6.72 14.11
C PHE A 25 10.28 7.41 14.92
N PHE A 26 9.62 6.66 15.81
CA PHE A 26 8.52 7.19 16.59
C PHE A 26 8.97 8.31 17.54
N ILE A 27 10.06 8.09 18.28
CA ILE A 27 10.58 9.08 19.22
C ILE A 27 11.01 10.34 18.48
N GLU A 28 11.71 10.19 17.36
CA GLU A 28 12.21 11.36 16.64
C GLU A 28 11.09 12.13 15.93
N GLU A 29 10.19 11.45 15.21
CA GLU A 29 9.07 12.12 14.55
C GLU A 29 8.16 12.83 15.58
N PHE A 30 7.92 12.20 16.73
CA PHE A 30 7.13 12.80 17.81
C PHE A 30 7.84 14.03 18.40
N ILE A 31 9.13 13.91 18.74
CA ILE A 31 9.87 15.02 19.35
C ILE A 31 10.01 16.20 18.39
N THR A 32 10.38 15.93 17.14
CA THR A 32 10.64 16.94 16.13
C THR A 32 9.38 17.74 15.82
N ASN A 33 8.25 17.08 15.61
CA ASN A 33 7.05 17.76 15.12
C ASN A 33 6.11 18.25 16.23
N TYR A 34 6.07 17.61 17.40
CA TYR A 34 5.21 18.07 18.51
C TYR A 34 5.84 19.25 19.26
N PHE A 35 7.13 19.19 19.60
CA PHE A 35 7.78 20.25 20.37
C PHE A 35 8.31 21.40 19.49
N TYR A 36 8.53 21.16 18.19
CA TYR A 36 9.09 22.16 17.27
C TYR A 36 8.34 22.21 15.93
N PRO A 37 7.02 22.49 15.93
CA PRO A 37 6.20 22.48 14.71
C PRO A 37 6.51 23.62 13.73
N GLU A 38 7.19 24.69 14.16
CA GLU A 38 7.49 25.85 13.31
C GLU A 38 8.58 25.53 12.28
N ASP A 39 8.27 25.81 11.00
CA ASP A 39 9.09 25.62 9.77
C ASP A 39 10.54 26.14 9.87
N GLY A 40 11.38 25.46 10.65
CA GLY A 40 12.81 25.71 10.75
C GLY A 40 13.21 27.11 11.22
N ALA A 41 12.34 27.85 11.91
CA ALA A 41 12.65 29.21 12.37
C ALA A 41 13.75 29.20 13.45
N SER A 42 13.73 28.21 14.35
CA SER A 42 14.75 28.04 15.39
C SER A 42 15.93 27.15 14.94
N THR A 43 17.12 27.41 15.48
CA THR A 43 18.32 26.59 15.22
C THR A 43 18.10 25.13 15.60
N LEU A 44 17.36 24.87 16.68
CA LEU A 44 17.04 23.53 17.14
C LEU A 44 16.08 22.81 16.20
N ALA A 45 15.05 23.51 15.67
CA ALA A 45 14.16 22.95 14.64
C ALA A 45 14.93 22.57 13.37
N LYS A 46 15.90 23.40 12.92
CA LYS A 46 16.77 23.04 11.79
C LYS A 46 17.59 21.79 12.07
N ILE A 47 18.18 21.66 13.25
CA ILE A 47 18.94 20.46 13.65
C ILE A 47 18.04 19.22 13.60
N LEU A 48 16.83 19.33 14.16
CA LEU A 48 15.87 18.23 14.19
C LEU A 48 15.37 17.83 12.77
N LEU A 49 15.15 18.80 11.88
CA LEU A 49 14.86 18.51 10.47
C LEU A 49 16.00 17.77 9.76
N TYR A 50 17.26 18.03 10.12
CA TYR A 50 18.39 17.25 9.61
C TYR A 50 18.47 15.85 10.25
N THR A 51 18.09 15.69 11.52
CA THR A 51 18.06 14.36 12.15
C THR A 51 17.00 13.46 11.53
N GLU A 52 15.83 14.00 11.17
CA GLU A 52 14.77 13.25 10.46
C GLU A 52 15.32 12.68 9.14
N LYS A 53 16.01 13.53 8.36
CA LYS A 53 16.67 13.12 7.10
C LYS A 53 17.73 12.04 7.31
N LEU A 54 18.52 12.13 8.38
CA LEU A 54 19.51 11.11 8.74
C LEU A 54 18.86 9.79 9.13
N ILE A 55 17.71 9.84 9.81
CA ILE A 55 16.94 8.65 10.17
C ILE A 55 16.38 7.97 8.92
N TYR A 56 15.90 8.71 7.91
CA TYR A 56 15.55 8.11 6.61
C TYR A 56 16.77 7.48 5.92
N ILE A 57 17.95 8.11 5.98
CA ILE A 57 19.17 7.51 5.42
C ILE A 57 19.49 6.17 6.12
N ILE A 58 19.33 6.09 7.44
CA ILE A 58 19.49 4.85 8.23
C ILE A 58 18.43 3.82 7.81
N PHE A 59 17.16 4.23 7.67
CA PHE A 59 16.05 3.38 7.23
C PHE A 59 16.35 2.67 5.91
N PHE A 60 16.74 3.41 4.88
CA PHE A 60 17.02 2.83 3.56
C PHE A 60 18.34 2.05 3.53
N SER A 61 19.28 2.35 4.43
CA SER A 61 20.55 1.63 4.58
C SER A 61 20.47 0.42 5.52
N TRP A 62 19.33 0.21 6.17
CA TRP A 62 19.16 -0.70 7.30
C TRP A 62 19.64 -2.13 7.01
N TYR A 63 19.31 -2.66 5.82
CA TYR A 63 19.76 -3.97 5.37
C TYR A 63 21.28 -4.11 5.41
N PHE A 64 22.02 -3.11 4.93
CA PHE A 64 23.48 -3.16 4.89
C PHE A 64 24.09 -3.01 6.28
N ILE A 65 23.49 -2.18 7.13
CA ILE A 65 23.93 -1.95 8.51
C ILE A 65 23.81 -3.22 9.34
N VAL A 66 22.62 -3.83 9.38
CA VAL A 66 22.35 -5.04 10.17
C VAL A 66 23.22 -6.22 9.71
N ASN A 67 23.48 -6.32 8.41
CA ASN A 67 24.32 -7.37 7.83
C ASN A 67 25.82 -7.05 7.85
N LYS A 68 26.24 -5.99 8.55
CA LYS A 68 27.65 -5.56 8.68
C LYS A 68 28.36 -5.33 7.34
N ARG A 69 27.62 -4.93 6.30
CA ARG A 69 28.15 -4.62 4.96
C ARG A 69 28.54 -3.15 4.85
N PHE A 70 29.47 -2.71 5.71
CA PHE A 70 29.80 -1.29 5.90
C PHE A 70 30.26 -0.58 4.62
N LYS A 71 30.99 -1.25 3.72
CA LYS A 71 31.40 -0.67 2.44
C LYS A 71 30.20 -0.31 1.57
N SER A 72 29.25 -1.23 1.43
CA SER A 72 28.03 -1.02 0.65
C SER A 72 27.07 -0.06 1.37
N ALA A 73 27.03 -0.09 2.71
CA ALA A 73 26.29 0.89 3.50
C ALA A 73 26.82 2.32 3.26
N LEU A 74 28.14 2.52 3.28
CA LEU A 74 28.75 3.83 3.05
C LEU A 74 28.44 4.38 1.66
N ILE A 75 28.49 3.51 0.63
CA ILE A 75 28.11 3.89 -0.73
C ILE A 75 26.61 4.22 -0.80
N ALA A 76 25.74 3.40 -0.19
CA ALA A 76 24.30 3.65 -0.14
C ALA A 76 23.99 4.99 0.54
N ILE A 77 24.66 5.29 1.66
CA ILE A 77 24.52 6.55 2.40
C ILE A 77 24.84 7.75 1.51
N ILE A 78 25.86 7.69 0.65
CA ILE A 78 26.17 8.79 -0.27
C ILE A 78 25.00 9.06 -1.22
N PHE A 79 24.44 8.02 -1.85
CA PHE A 79 23.26 8.18 -2.72
C PHE A 79 22.06 8.76 -1.94
N LEU A 80 21.83 8.26 -0.73
CA LEU A 80 20.71 8.68 0.10
C LEU A 80 20.87 10.11 0.65
N ILE A 81 22.10 10.55 0.94
CA ILE A 81 22.41 11.94 1.29
C ILE A 81 22.07 12.87 0.12
N VAL A 82 22.49 12.52 -1.09
CA VAL A 82 22.16 13.31 -2.28
C VAL A 82 20.64 13.42 -2.45
N PHE A 83 19.92 12.31 -2.23
CA PHE A 83 18.46 12.27 -2.34
C PHE A 83 17.73 13.05 -1.23
N PHE A 84 17.99 12.77 0.05
CA PHE A 84 17.23 13.35 1.18
C PHE A 84 17.69 14.75 1.60
N ILE A 85 18.99 15.05 1.45
CA ILE A 85 19.56 16.32 1.93
C ILE A 85 19.69 17.32 0.80
N PHE A 86 20.19 16.92 -0.37
CA PHE A 86 20.58 17.85 -1.43
C PHE A 86 19.56 18.04 -2.55
N SER A 87 18.54 17.18 -2.69
CA SER A 87 17.58 17.27 -3.81
C SER A 87 16.94 18.65 -3.99
N ASN A 88 16.45 19.26 -2.91
CA ASN A 88 15.86 20.61 -2.95
C ASN A 88 16.89 21.71 -3.28
N ASN A 89 18.12 21.58 -2.78
CA ASN A 89 19.17 22.56 -3.05
C ASN A 89 19.69 22.45 -4.48
N ILE A 90 19.83 21.24 -5.02
CA ILE A 90 20.20 20.99 -6.40
C ILE A 90 19.15 21.62 -7.33
N GLN A 91 17.87 21.45 -7.03
CA GLN A 91 16.78 22.09 -7.79
C GLN A 91 16.93 23.62 -7.85
N ASN A 92 17.16 24.27 -6.70
CA ASN A 92 17.32 25.72 -6.64
C ASN A 92 18.61 26.21 -7.33
N ILE A 93 19.70 25.44 -7.26
CA ILE A 93 20.96 25.74 -7.96
C ILE A 93 20.75 25.69 -9.48
N PHE A 94 20.01 24.70 -9.99
CA PHE A 94 19.72 24.59 -11.41
C PHE A 94 18.89 25.77 -11.91
N ASP A 95 17.86 26.21 -11.18
CA ASP A 95 17.09 27.41 -11.53
C ASP A 95 17.97 28.67 -11.56
N TYR A 96 18.93 28.78 -10.64
CA TYR A 96 19.81 29.95 -10.53
C TYR A 96 20.83 30.05 -11.67
N TYR A 97 21.47 28.94 -12.05
CA TYR A 97 22.53 28.93 -13.08
C TYR A 97 22.02 28.72 -14.51
N LEU A 98 20.82 28.15 -14.66
CA LEU A 98 20.14 28.01 -15.95
C LEU A 98 18.78 28.70 -15.82
N PRO A 99 18.67 30.00 -16.12
CA PRO A 99 17.38 30.68 -16.19
C PRO A 99 16.60 30.18 -17.43
N VAL A 100 16.06 28.97 -17.34
CA VAL A 100 15.27 28.29 -18.39
C VAL A 100 13.83 28.81 -18.45
N GLU A 101 13.49 29.85 -17.69
CA GLU A 101 12.14 30.45 -17.65
C GLU A 101 11.59 30.81 -19.03
N ASN A 102 12.46 31.06 -20.01
CA ASN A 102 12.07 31.35 -21.40
C ASN A 102 11.72 30.11 -22.25
N PHE A 103 12.01 28.88 -21.80
CA PHE A 103 11.83 27.64 -22.58
C PHE A 103 11.00 26.56 -21.87
N ILE A 104 11.10 26.44 -20.55
CA ILE A 104 10.41 25.42 -19.75
C ILE A 104 10.04 26.03 -18.40
N ASN A 105 8.80 25.81 -17.94
CA ASN A 105 8.37 26.20 -16.60
C ASN A 105 9.32 25.61 -15.51
N SER A 106 9.85 26.47 -14.63
CA SER A 106 10.77 26.09 -13.53
C SER A 106 10.24 24.91 -12.71
N ASP A 107 8.94 24.85 -12.43
CA ASP A 107 8.34 23.74 -11.67
C ASP A 107 8.44 22.39 -12.39
N THR A 108 8.38 22.39 -13.73
CA THR A 108 8.54 21.19 -14.54
C THR A 108 10.00 20.71 -14.50
N LEU A 109 10.96 21.62 -14.58
CA LEU A 109 12.39 21.31 -14.49
C LEU A 109 12.75 20.72 -13.12
N LYS A 110 12.24 21.31 -12.02
CA LYS A 110 12.40 20.77 -10.66
C LYS A 110 11.93 19.33 -10.53
N ARG A 111 10.76 19.01 -11.08
CA ARG A 111 10.20 17.64 -11.07
C ARG A 111 11.05 16.66 -11.87
N ILE A 112 11.59 17.08 -13.01
CA ILE A 112 12.48 16.24 -13.83
C ILE A 112 13.78 15.95 -13.08
N ILE A 113 14.42 16.96 -12.50
CA ILE A 113 15.65 16.80 -11.71
C ILE A 113 15.40 15.86 -10.53
N PHE A 114 14.30 16.06 -9.80
CA PHE A 114 13.88 15.15 -8.74
C PHE A 114 13.75 13.70 -9.25
N PHE A 115 13.11 13.51 -10.40
CA PHE A 115 12.91 12.20 -11.02
C PHE A 115 14.24 11.53 -11.46
N ILE A 116 15.21 12.32 -11.91
CA ILE A 116 16.54 11.80 -12.25
C ILE A 116 17.27 11.34 -10.98
N ILE A 117 17.23 12.14 -9.90
CA ILE A 117 17.90 11.80 -8.64
C ILE A 117 17.30 10.53 -8.03
N ILE A 118 15.97 10.38 -8.04
CA ILE A 118 15.32 9.17 -7.50
C ILE A 118 15.65 7.93 -8.34
N ILE A 119 15.69 8.03 -9.67
CA ILE A 119 16.11 6.93 -10.55
C ILE A 119 17.55 6.54 -10.23
N PHE A 120 18.47 7.51 -10.21
CA PHE A 120 19.88 7.24 -9.97
C PHE A 120 20.11 6.59 -8.59
N THR A 121 19.45 7.10 -7.55
CA THR A 121 19.48 6.55 -6.19
C THR A 121 18.94 5.12 -6.19
N SER A 122 17.79 4.89 -6.83
CA SER A 122 17.16 3.56 -6.88
C SER A 122 18.03 2.51 -7.59
N VAL A 123 18.69 2.89 -8.69
CA VAL A 123 19.58 2.04 -9.46
C VAL A 123 20.85 1.72 -8.66
N GLY A 124 21.44 2.73 -8.02
CA GLY A 124 22.59 2.56 -7.14
C GLY A 124 22.32 1.57 -6.01
N LEU A 125 21.19 1.74 -5.32
CA LEU A 125 20.75 0.81 -4.26
C LEU A 125 20.50 -0.59 -4.83
N GLY A 126 19.76 -0.72 -5.94
CA GLY A 126 19.47 -2.00 -6.59
C GLY A 126 20.73 -2.77 -6.97
N PHE A 127 21.76 -2.08 -7.46
CA PHE A 127 23.07 -2.67 -7.74
C PHE A 127 23.79 -3.15 -6.47
N LEU A 128 23.77 -2.37 -5.39
CA LEU A 128 24.38 -2.74 -4.11
C LEU A 128 23.71 -3.98 -3.50
N TYR A 129 22.37 -4.03 -3.49
CA TYR A 129 21.63 -5.21 -3.05
C TYR A 129 22.01 -6.46 -3.87
N ASN A 130 22.14 -6.30 -5.19
CA ASN A 130 22.52 -7.40 -6.07
C ASN A 130 23.97 -7.88 -5.84
N LYS A 131 24.90 -6.95 -5.63
CA LYS A 131 26.31 -7.25 -5.39
C LYS A 131 26.55 -8.01 -4.08
N GLU A 132 25.84 -7.65 -3.02
CA GLU A 132 25.97 -8.31 -1.72
C GLU A 132 25.35 -9.71 -1.69
N ASN A 133 24.42 -10.00 -2.61
CA ASN A 133 23.76 -11.30 -2.74
C ASN A 133 24.25 -11.98 -4.03
N LYS A 134 25.42 -12.63 -3.95
CA LYS A 134 26.19 -13.22 -5.06
C LYS A 134 25.46 -14.27 -5.92
N GLU A 135 24.24 -14.67 -5.56
CA GLU A 135 23.46 -15.74 -6.20
C GLU A 135 22.49 -15.23 -7.29
N LEU A 136 22.50 -13.93 -7.58
CA LEU A 136 21.49 -13.31 -8.43
C LEU A 136 21.87 -13.23 -9.91
N ASP A 137 20.86 -13.43 -10.77
CA ASP A 137 21.00 -13.18 -12.21
C ASP A 137 21.30 -11.71 -12.50
N LYS A 138 22.02 -11.46 -13.60
CA LYS A 138 22.33 -10.11 -14.12
C LYS A 138 21.08 -9.24 -14.37
N LYS A 139 19.86 -9.75 -14.31
CA LYS A 139 18.60 -8.98 -14.47
C LYS A 139 17.89 -8.68 -13.14
N SER A 140 18.35 -9.23 -12.01
CA SER A 140 17.70 -9.07 -10.70
C SER A 140 17.89 -7.65 -10.15
N TRP A 141 19.03 -7.01 -10.44
CA TRP A 141 19.28 -5.62 -10.03
C TRP A 141 18.24 -4.64 -10.58
N LEU A 142 17.69 -4.89 -11.78
CA LEU A 142 16.67 -4.02 -12.37
C LEU A 142 15.35 -4.12 -11.61
N HIS A 143 14.94 -5.34 -11.21
CA HIS A 143 13.77 -5.55 -10.36
C HIS A 143 13.97 -4.91 -8.98
N LEU A 144 15.17 -5.03 -8.40
CA LEU A 144 15.53 -4.37 -7.13
C LEU A 144 15.54 -2.85 -7.27
N SER A 145 15.95 -2.31 -8.41
CA SER A 145 15.96 -0.87 -8.68
C SER A 145 14.54 -0.33 -8.77
N ILE A 146 13.66 -1.01 -9.50
CA ILE A 146 12.22 -0.67 -9.56
C ILE A 146 11.60 -0.71 -8.16
N LEU A 147 11.94 -1.73 -7.36
CA LEU A 147 11.42 -1.86 -6.01
C LEU A 147 11.90 -0.70 -5.10
N ASN A 148 13.17 -0.31 -5.18
CA ASN A 148 13.70 0.86 -4.46
C ASN A 148 13.06 2.16 -4.95
N PHE A 149 12.85 2.31 -6.25
CA PHE A 149 12.17 3.46 -6.83
C PHE A 149 10.75 3.59 -6.30
N CYS A 150 9.98 2.49 -6.25
CA CYS A 150 8.64 2.48 -5.66
C CYS A 150 8.67 2.87 -4.18
N LEU A 151 9.60 2.32 -3.40
CA LEU A 151 9.72 2.64 -1.97
C LEU A 151 10.07 4.12 -1.75
N LEU A 152 11.05 4.66 -2.48
CA LEU A 152 11.43 6.08 -2.40
C LEU A 152 10.27 7.01 -2.82
N LEU A 153 9.49 6.62 -3.84
CA LEU A 153 8.31 7.40 -4.24
C LEU A 153 7.22 7.42 -3.17
N ILE A 154 6.96 6.29 -2.51
CA ILE A 154 5.98 6.21 -1.41
C ILE A 154 6.40 7.15 -0.27
N PHE A 155 7.67 7.09 0.14
CA PHE A 155 8.18 7.88 1.26
C PHE A 155 8.28 9.38 0.94
N ASN A 156 8.53 9.76 -0.31
CA ASN A 156 8.61 11.17 -0.69
C ASN A 156 7.23 11.85 -0.80
N LYS A 157 6.13 11.08 -0.94
CA LYS A 157 4.78 11.63 -1.17
C LYS A 157 3.78 11.35 -0.06
N SER A 158 4.15 10.60 0.97
CA SER A 158 3.25 10.27 2.06
C SER A 158 3.10 11.43 3.05
N GLN A 159 2.45 12.52 2.64
CA GLN A 159 1.52 13.16 3.58
C GLN A 159 0.37 12.18 3.73
N SER A 160 0.28 11.57 4.91
CA SER A 160 -0.72 10.53 5.12
C SER A 160 -2.13 11.16 5.06
N PHE A 161 -3.13 10.44 4.55
CA PHE A 161 -4.53 10.87 4.64
C PHE A 161 -4.94 11.19 6.10
N PHE A 162 -4.33 10.50 7.06
CA PHE A 162 -4.50 10.76 8.48
C PHE A 162 -3.92 12.12 8.92
N GLU A 163 -2.84 12.57 8.30
CA GLU A 163 -2.26 13.89 8.54
C GLU A 163 -3.23 15.00 8.15
N ASP A 164 -3.89 14.87 6.99
CA ASP A 164 -4.88 15.83 6.52
C ASP A 164 -6.11 15.86 7.45
N ILE A 165 -6.53 14.69 7.97
CA ILE A 165 -7.62 14.62 8.95
C ILE A 165 -7.22 15.31 10.25
N ILE A 166 -6.03 15.04 10.78
CA ILE A 166 -5.65 15.58 12.09
C ILE A 166 -5.41 17.08 12.02
N ARG A 167 -4.78 17.58 10.94
CA ARG A 167 -4.59 19.02 10.71
C ARG A 167 -5.89 19.79 10.50
N THR A 168 -6.97 19.12 10.11
CA THR A 168 -8.29 19.76 9.91
C THR A 168 -9.16 19.74 11.17
N VAL A 169 -8.76 18.98 12.20
CA VAL A 169 -9.46 18.94 13.48
C VAL A 169 -8.93 20.07 14.37
N THR A 170 -9.83 20.93 14.82
CA THR A 170 -9.53 21.91 15.87
C THR A 170 -9.71 21.25 17.23
N PHE A 171 -8.68 21.27 18.05
CA PHE A 171 -8.70 20.66 19.39
C PHE A 171 -9.06 21.70 20.45
N ASN A 172 -9.98 21.33 21.34
CA ASN A 172 -10.44 22.21 22.42
C ASN A 172 -9.48 22.24 23.63
N SER A 173 -8.43 21.40 23.65
CA SER A 173 -7.43 21.36 24.74
C SER A 173 -6.05 20.90 24.24
N GLU A 174 -4.99 21.45 24.84
CA GLU A 174 -3.60 21.03 24.58
C GLU A 174 -3.37 19.55 24.91
N SER A 175 -4.06 19.02 25.92
CA SER A 175 -4.02 17.60 26.26
C SER A 175 -4.64 16.70 25.20
N SER A 176 -5.71 17.14 24.52
CA SER A 176 -6.27 16.39 23.41
C SER A 176 -5.34 16.41 22.21
N GLU A 177 -4.76 17.56 21.88
CA GLU A 177 -3.79 17.72 20.80
C GLU A 177 -2.58 16.78 21.00
N PHE A 178 -1.98 16.78 22.20
CA PHE A 178 -0.91 15.84 22.57
C PHE A 178 -1.27 14.38 22.28
N ILE A 179 -2.46 13.93 22.71
CA ILE A 179 -2.89 12.54 22.55
C ILE A 179 -3.09 12.20 21.07
N PHE A 180 -3.71 13.10 20.31
CA PHE A 180 -3.95 12.89 18.88
C PHE A 180 -2.65 12.88 18.08
N ASP A 181 -1.69 13.77 18.37
CA ASP A 181 -0.38 13.77 17.74
C ASP A 181 0.45 12.54 18.12
N PHE A 182 0.39 12.11 19.38
CA PHE A 182 1.03 10.87 19.81
C PHE A 182 0.50 9.66 19.02
N ILE A 183 -0.83 9.55 18.89
CA ILE A 183 -1.47 8.50 18.09
C ILE A 183 -1.08 8.63 16.61
N TYR A 184 -1.02 9.85 16.08
CA TYR A 184 -0.65 10.12 14.70
C TYR A 184 0.76 9.60 14.36
N TYR A 185 1.78 10.04 15.11
CA TYR A 185 3.16 9.64 14.88
C TYR A 185 3.37 8.15 15.12
N PHE A 186 2.60 7.56 16.04
CA PHE A 186 2.59 6.12 16.26
C PHE A 186 2.07 5.37 15.02
N ILE A 187 0.95 5.82 14.44
CA ILE A 187 0.36 5.26 13.22
C ILE A 187 1.30 5.46 12.02
N LYS A 188 1.92 6.65 11.87
CA LYS A 188 2.89 6.96 10.81
C LYS A 188 4.13 6.05 10.90
N SER A 189 4.63 5.82 12.11
CA SER A 189 5.74 4.89 12.34
C SER A 189 5.37 3.45 11.99
N ILE A 190 4.15 3.00 12.30
CA ILE A 190 3.63 1.68 11.87
C ILE A 190 3.61 1.59 10.34
N GLN A 191 3.14 2.64 9.65
CA GLN A 191 3.10 2.69 8.19
C GLN A 191 4.48 2.49 7.59
N SER A 192 5.46 3.30 8.01
CA SER A 192 6.83 3.29 7.49
C SER A 192 7.47 1.91 7.62
N ILE A 193 7.30 1.28 8.78
CA ILE A 193 7.87 -0.04 9.06
C ILE A 193 7.17 -1.16 8.34
N SER A 194 5.85 -1.10 8.22
CA SER A 194 5.10 -2.13 7.50
C SER A 194 5.50 -2.12 6.02
N PHE A 195 5.72 -0.94 5.42
CA PHE A 195 6.27 -0.83 4.07
C PHE A 195 7.71 -1.33 3.96
N LEU A 196 8.57 -1.10 4.96
CA LEU A 196 9.92 -1.66 4.98
C LEU A 196 9.91 -3.19 5.05
N ALA A 197 9.04 -3.76 5.90
CA ALA A 197 8.87 -5.20 6.02
C ALA A 197 8.39 -5.81 4.70
N ALA A 198 7.41 -5.18 4.04
CA ALA A 198 6.94 -5.59 2.72
C ALA A 198 8.06 -5.53 1.68
N PHE A 199 8.85 -4.46 1.69
CA PHE A 199 9.99 -4.28 0.80
C PHE A 199 10.99 -5.43 0.95
N TYR A 200 11.39 -5.78 2.18
CA TYR A 200 12.31 -6.90 2.41
C TYR A 200 11.72 -8.25 2.04
N PHE A 201 10.42 -8.44 2.27
CA PHE A 201 9.73 -9.64 1.81
C PHE A 201 9.78 -9.77 0.28
N LEU A 202 9.50 -8.69 -0.45
CA LEU A 202 9.57 -8.64 -1.92
C LEU A 202 11.01 -8.85 -2.45
N ILE A 203 12.03 -8.32 -1.75
CA ILE A 203 13.44 -8.64 -2.04
C ILE A 203 13.67 -10.16 -1.92
N GLY A 204 13.15 -10.79 -0.86
CA GLY A 204 13.24 -12.24 -0.68
C GLY A 204 12.65 -13.02 -1.85
N ILE A 205 11.46 -12.61 -2.32
CA ILE A 205 10.81 -13.20 -3.51
C ILE A 205 11.70 -13.08 -4.75
N ILE A 206 12.28 -11.90 -5.00
CA ILE A 206 13.18 -11.67 -6.14
C ILE A 206 14.40 -12.57 -6.02
N PHE A 207 14.97 -12.73 -4.82
CA PHE A 207 16.14 -13.58 -4.60
C PHE A 207 15.82 -15.07 -4.83
N GLN A 208 14.60 -15.48 -4.52
CA GLN A 208 14.10 -16.82 -4.79
C GLN A 208 13.72 -17.05 -6.27
N LYS A 209 13.87 -16.04 -7.13
CA LYS A 209 13.40 -16.04 -8.53
C LYS A 209 11.92 -16.37 -8.68
N GLN A 210 11.12 -16.05 -7.68
CA GLN A 210 9.68 -16.27 -7.70
C GLN A 210 8.98 -15.07 -8.35
N HIS A 211 7.86 -15.35 -9.01
CA HIS A 211 7.05 -14.30 -9.59
C HIS A 211 6.38 -13.50 -8.46
N ILE A 212 6.50 -12.17 -8.46
CA ILE A 212 5.97 -11.29 -7.39
C ILE A 212 4.47 -11.50 -7.15
N TYR A 213 3.72 -11.80 -8.23
CA TYR A 213 2.30 -12.13 -8.15
C TYR A 213 2.00 -13.62 -7.94
N LYS A 214 2.95 -14.49 -7.60
CA LYS A 214 2.69 -15.89 -7.28
C LYS A 214 3.47 -16.25 -6.01
N LEU A 215 2.89 -15.88 -4.86
CA LEU A 215 3.39 -16.31 -3.56
C LEU A 215 3.26 -17.84 -3.47
N THR A 216 4.38 -18.51 -3.25
CA THR A 216 4.41 -19.97 -3.07
C THR A 216 3.83 -20.35 -1.71
N PHE A 217 3.26 -21.54 -1.59
CA PHE A 217 2.73 -22.04 -0.32
C PHE A 217 3.81 -22.15 0.76
N ASP A 218 5.05 -22.48 0.38
CA ASP A 218 6.17 -22.56 1.32
C ASP A 218 6.51 -21.20 1.94
N ALA A 219 6.43 -20.12 1.16
CA ALA A 219 6.57 -18.74 1.64
C ALA A 219 5.56 -18.43 2.75
N ILE A 220 4.31 -18.81 2.50
CA ILE A 220 3.18 -18.51 3.37
C ILE A 220 3.23 -19.38 4.61
N ARG A 221 3.58 -20.67 4.49
CA ARG A 221 3.81 -21.58 5.62
C ARG A 221 4.93 -21.11 6.53
N PHE A 222 6.06 -20.67 5.96
CA PHE A 222 7.14 -20.05 6.75
C PHE A 222 6.63 -18.82 7.51
N THR A 223 5.91 -17.95 6.82
CA THR A 223 5.38 -16.71 7.41
C THR A 223 4.31 -16.99 8.47
N ASN A 224 3.57 -18.10 8.35
CA ASN A 224 2.56 -18.56 9.30
C ASN A 224 3.17 -18.94 10.66
N GLN A 225 4.45 -19.33 10.72
CA GLN A 225 5.16 -19.53 11.99
C GLN A 225 5.21 -18.23 12.83
N TYR A 226 5.17 -17.07 12.17
CA TYR A 226 5.14 -15.74 12.76
C TYR A 226 3.80 -15.03 12.49
N PHE A 227 2.71 -15.80 12.47
CA PHE A 227 1.39 -15.35 12.03
C PHE A 227 0.97 -13.97 12.56
N LYS A 228 1.10 -13.71 13.88
CA LYS A 228 0.68 -12.44 14.49
C LYS A 228 1.40 -11.23 13.88
N THR A 229 2.73 -11.33 13.80
CA THR A 229 3.59 -10.27 13.27
C THR A 229 3.34 -10.06 11.78
N ALA A 230 3.25 -11.16 11.03
CA ALA A 230 2.99 -11.15 9.60
C ALA A 230 1.62 -10.55 9.26
N LEU A 231 0.60 -10.93 10.03
CA LEU A 231 -0.76 -10.43 9.90
C LEU A 231 -0.82 -8.94 10.24
N PHE A 232 -0.16 -8.50 11.30
CA PHE A 232 -0.07 -7.09 11.68
C PHE A 232 0.48 -6.24 10.54
N PHE A 233 1.67 -6.58 10.01
CA PHE A 233 2.25 -5.83 8.89
C PHE A 233 1.38 -5.89 7.64
N GLY A 234 0.86 -7.07 7.29
CA GLY A 234 -0.03 -7.24 6.14
C GLY A 234 -1.24 -6.32 6.21
N ILE A 235 -1.91 -6.27 7.36
CA ILE A 235 -3.12 -5.45 7.53
C ILE A 235 -2.78 -3.97 7.56
N SER A 236 -1.70 -3.57 8.22
CA SER A 236 -1.23 -2.19 8.17
C SER A 236 -1.03 -1.72 6.72
N ILE A 237 -0.32 -2.49 5.89
CA ILE A 237 -0.11 -2.18 4.46
C ILE A 237 -1.44 -2.15 3.71
N PHE A 238 -2.36 -3.07 3.99
CA PHE A 238 -3.68 -3.12 3.37
C PHE A 238 -4.47 -1.84 3.64
N ILE A 239 -4.53 -1.42 4.91
CA ILE A 239 -5.24 -0.21 5.36
C ILE A 239 -4.60 1.04 4.76
N PHE A 240 -3.27 1.20 4.87
CA PHE A 240 -2.59 2.39 4.34
C PHE A 240 -2.65 2.46 2.81
N SER A 241 -2.52 1.33 2.11
CA SER A 241 -2.68 1.31 0.64
C SER A 241 -4.10 1.68 0.24
N PHE A 242 -5.12 1.20 0.96
CA PHE A 242 -6.53 1.53 0.73
C PHE A 242 -6.80 3.04 0.88
N PHE A 243 -6.41 3.63 2.01
CA PHE A 243 -6.65 5.06 2.25
C PHE A 243 -5.82 5.97 1.33
N ASN A 244 -4.57 5.58 1.02
CA ASN A 244 -3.77 6.32 0.03
C ASN A 244 -4.41 6.24 -1.36
N LEU A 245 -4.93 5.08 -1.78
CA LEU A 245 -5.69 4.99 -3.04
C LEU A 245 -6.88 5.96 -3.03
N ILE A 246 -7.70 5.97 -1.97
CA ILE A 246 -8.81 6.94 -1.84
C ILE A 246 -8.31 8.38 -2.01
N LYS A 247 -7.28 8.79 -1.27
CA LYS A 247 -6.70 10.14 -1.35
C LYS A 247 -6.26 10.48 -2.78
N TYR A 248 -5.54 9.58 -3.44
CA TYR A 248 -5.06 9.83 -4.80
C TYR A 248 -6.19 9.83 -5.83
N PHE A 249 -7.20 8.97 -5.68
CA PHE A 249 -8.37 8.96 -6.57
C PHE A 249 -9.19 10.25 -6.43
N ILE A 250 -9.47 10.71 -5.21
CA ILE A 250 -10.14 12.00 -4.97
C ILE A 250 -9.32 13.14 -5.59
N SER A 251 -7.99 13.12 -5.45
CA SER A 251 -7.12 14.16 -6.02
C SER A 251 -7.12 14.20 -7.55
N ILE A 252 -7.35 13.06 -8.23
CA ILE A 252 -7.46 12.99 -9.69
C ILE A 252 -8.80 13.53 -10.17
N GLN A 253 -9.87 13.36 -9.41
CA GLN A 253 -11.20 13.89 -9.78
C GLN A 253 -11.24 15.42 -9.86
N ILE A 254 -10.31 16.12 -9.20
CA ILE A 254 -10.26 17.59 -9.12
C ILE A 254 -9.38 18.20 -10.23
N LYS A 255 -8.60 17.40 -10.95
CA LYS A 255 -7.79 17.85 -12.10
C LYS A 255 -8.04 16.93 -13.26
N SER A 256 -8.75 17.43 -14.28
CA SER A 256 -8.94 16.79 -15.59
C SER A 256 -7.71 15.95 -15.94
N ILE A 257 -7.95 14.69 -16.31
CA ILE A 257 -6.90 13.73 -16.61
C ILE A 257 -5.94 14.33 -17.64
N PHE A 258 -6.40 15.28 -18.48
CA PHE A 258 -5.63 15.87 -19.56
C PHE A 258 -4.97 17.25 -19.31
N GLU A 259 -5.30 17.99 -18.25
CA GLU A 259 -4.85 19.40 -18.16
C GLU A 259 -3.58 19.68 -17.36
N SER A 260 -3.06 18.72 -16.57
CA SER A 260 -1.72 18.84 -16.00
C SER A 260 -1.27 17.52 -15.37
N TYR A 261 -0.89 16.56 -16.21
CA TYR A 261 -0.44 15.25 -15.77
C TYR A 261 0.72 15.34 -14.76
N ASN A 262 0.41 15.14 -13.47
CA ASN A 262 1.42 14.90 -12.45
C ASN A 262 1.79 13.41 -12.50
N LEU A 263 2.76 13.06 -13.36
CA LEU A 263 3.29 11.70 -13.56
C LEU A 263 3.57 10.96 -12.23
N ILE A 264 3.98 11.69 -11.19
CA ILE A 264 4.22 11.18 -9.84
C ILE A 264 2.91 10.68 -9.19
N GLY A 265 1.78 11.36 -9.39
CA GLY A 265 0.46 10.95 -8.90
C GLY A 265 -0.01 9.64 -9.51
N ILE A 266 0.14 9.48 -10.83
CA ILE A 266 -0.22 8.23 -11.53
C ILE A 266 0.66 7.07 -11.06
N LEU A 267 1.98 7.28 -10.99
CA LEU A 267 2.89 6.27 -10.45
C LEU A 267 2.51 5.88 -9.03
N SER A 268 2.12 6.84 -8.19
CA SER A 268 1.67 6.57 -6.82
C SER A 268 0.44 5.66 -6.81
N ILE A 269 -0.57 5.92 -7.65
CA ILE A 269 -1.76 5.05 -7.76
C ILE A 269 -1.38 3.65 -8.19
N ILE A 270 -0.53 3.51 -9.22
CA ILE A 270 -0.09 2.20 -9.70
C ILE A 270 0.62 1.44 -8.58
N ILE A 271 1.49 2.12 -7.82
CA ILE A 271 2.24 1.52 -6.70
C ILE A 271 1.28 1.08 -5.58
N PHE A 272 0.40 1.96 -5.11
CA PHE A 272 -0.54 1.61 -4.03
C PHE A 272 -1.58 0.58 -4.46
N ALA A 273 -2.02 0.57 -5.72
CA ALA A 273 -2.89 -0.46 -6.27
C ALA A 273 -2.19 -1.82 -6.30
N THR A 274 -0.94 -1.84 -6.77
CA THR A 274 -0.12 -3.05 -6.79
C THR A 274 0.13 -3.58 -5.38
N LEU A 275 0.48 -2.71 -4.43
CA LEU A 275 0.65 -3.08 -3.02
C LEU A 275 -0.64 -3.61 -2.41
N TYR A 276 -1.77 -2.94 -2.64
CA TYR A 276 -3.09 -3.38 -2.17
C TYR A 276 -3.44 -4.77 -2.69
N ILE A 277 -3.19 -5.04 -3.98
CA ILE A 277 -3.41 -6.35 -4.60
C ILE A 277 -2.49 -7.40 -3.98
N LEU A 278 -1.19 -7.14 -3.91
CA LEU A 278 -0.22 -8.10 -3.39
C LEU A 278 -0.50 -8.45 -1.93
N VAL A 279 -0.84 -7.45 -1.11
CA VAL A 279 -1.12 -7.67 0.31
C VAL A 279 -2.46 -8.35 0.54
N SER A 280 -3.49 -8.02 -0.25
CA SER A 280 -4.77 -8.75 -0.21
C SER A 280 -4.57 -10.24 -0.49
N ARG A 281 -3.70 -10.54 -1.46
CA ARG A 281 -3.35 -11.92 -1.79
C ARG A 281 -2.57 -12.61 -0.70
N PHE A 282 -1.60 -11.92 -0.11
CA PHE A 282 -0.83 -12.41 1.02
C PHE A 282 -1.73 -12.73 2.22
N ILE A 283 -2.60 -11.79 2.63
CA ILE A 283 -3.54 -11.97 3.76
C ILE A 283 -4.47 -13.16 3.50
N GLY A 284 -5.07 -13.25 2.32
CA GLY A 284 -5.96 -14.36 1.96
C GLY A 284 -5.26 -15.72 2.03
N LEU A 285 -4.03 -15.83 1.49
CA LEU A 285 -3.24 -17.06 1.57
C LEU A 285 -2.77 -17.36 3.00
N LEU A 286 -2.43 -16.35 3.78
CA LEU A 286 -2.02 -16.52 5.18
C LEU A 286 -3.17 -17.09 6.02
N PHE A 287 -4.40 -16.60 5.83
CA PHE A 287 -5.57 -17.20 6.47
C PHE A 287 -5.86 -18.62 6.00
N TYR A 288 -5.72 -18.88 4.68
CA TYR A 288 -5.87 -20.23 4.13
C TYR A 288 -4.92 -21.22 4.81
N VAL A 289 -3.62 -20.91 4.85
CA VAL A 289 -2.61 -21.78 5.44
C VAL A 289 -2.81 -21.91 6.94
N ARG A 290 -3.19 -20.83 7.64
CA ARG A 290 -3.54 -20.87 9.06
C ARG A 290 -4.76 -21.77 9.34
N ALA A 291 -5.74 -21.77 8.44
CA ALA A 291 -6.93 -22.60 8.52
C ALA A 291 -6.60 -24.08 8.31
N GLU A 292 -5.76 -24.38 7.32
CA GLU A 292 -5.25 -25.72 7.02
C GLU A 292 -4.43 -26.28 8.20
N ASP A 293 -3.40 -25.53 8.66
CA ASP A 293 -2.52 -25.94 9.75
C ASP A 293 -3.28 -26.19 11.06
N LYS A 294 -4.33 -25.41 11.31
CA LYS A 294 -5.16 -25.56 12.51
C LYS A 294 -6.36 -26.49 12.31
N ASN A 295 -6.69 -26.94 11.10
CA ASN A 295 -7.94 -27.61 10.77
C ASN A 295 -9.22 -26.81 11.19
N HIS A 296 -9.17 -25.49 11.12
CA HIS A 296 -10.29 -24.60 11.50
C HIS A 296 -10.88 -23.90 10.28
N TYR A 297 -12.20 -23.69 10.26
CA TYR A 297 -12.86 -22.83 9.28
C TYR A 297 -13.15 -21.46 9.90
N TYR A 298 -12.44 -20.42 9.47
CA TYR A 298 -12.67 -19.06 9.97
C TYR A 298 -13.87 -18.34 9.31
N GLY A 299 -14.42 -18.87 8.21
CA GLY A 299 -15.72 -18.46 7.66
C GLY A 299 -15.96 -16.96 7.58
N ILE A 300 -17.07 -16.50 8.19
CA ILE A 300 -17.47 -15.09 8.20
C ILE A 300 -16.48 -14.22 8.99
N THR A 301 -15.79 -14.73 10.02
CA THR A 301 -14.84 -13.90 10.80
C THR A 301 -13.63 -13.53 9.94
N SER A 302 -13.06 -14.48 9.19
CA SER A 302 -12.07 -14.15 8.16
C SER A 302 -12.68 -13.41 6.96
N GLY A 303 -13.96 -13.64 6.69
CA GLY A 303 -14.70 -12.91 5.68
C GLY A 303 -14.93 -11.43 6.00
N THR A 304 -15.02 -11.05 7.26
CA THR A 304 -15.11 -9.64 7.68
C THR A 304 -13.73 -8.98 7.75
N SER A 305 -12.67 -9.75 7.50
CA SER A 305 -11.31 -9.30 7.74
C SER A 305 -10.72 -8.31 6.76
N TRP A 306 -11.51 -7.89 5.78
CA TRP A 306 -11.11 -6.87 4.81
C TRP A 306 -11.63 -5.48 5.16
N ILE A 307 -12.52 -5.33 6.14
CA ILE A 307 -13.07 -4.01 6.50
C ILE A 307 -12.02 -3.26 7.35
N PRO A 308 -11.44 -2.12 6.90
CA PRO A 308 -10.31 -1.48 7.58
C PRO A 308 -10.55 -1.05 9.05
N LEU A 309 -11.81 -0.87 9.47
CA LEU A 309 -12.17 -0.33 10.80
C LEU A 309 -13.00 -1.30 11.68
N LEU A 310 -13.88 -2.13 11.12
CA LEU A 310 -14.78 -3.02 11.89
C LEU A 310 -14.13 -4.33 12.38
N ASN A 311 -12.82 -4.44 12.21
CA ASN A 311 -12.17 -5.72 12.04
C ASN A 311 -11.14 -6.07 13.13
N ILE A 312 -10.90 -5.15 14.07
CA ILE A 312 -10.05 -5.41 15.23
C ILE A 312 -10.57 -6.63 16.01
N ILE A 313 -11.90 -6.81 16.09
CA ILE A 313 -12.54 -7.93 16.78
C ILE A 313 -12.34 -9.24 16.01
N SER A 314 -12.67 -9.28 14.71
CA SER A 314 -12.51 -10.48 13.89
C SER A 314 -11.05 -10.91 13.75
N LEU A 315 -10.13 -9.95 13.63
CA LEU A 315 -8.69 -10.21 13.65
C LEU A 315 -8.20 -10.69 15.01
N GLY A 316 -8.72 -10.10 16.09
CA GLY A 316 -8.45 -10.54 17.45
C GLY A 316 -8.84 -12.01 17.65
N LEU A 317 -10.03 -12.40 17.18
CA LEU A 317 -10.46 -13.80 17.19
C LEU A 317 -9.45 -14.68 16.45
N ILE A 318 -9.12 -14.39 15.18
CA ILE A 318 -8.17 -15.19 14.40
C ILE A 318 -6.75 -15.21 15.03
N MET A 319 -6.32 -14.13 15.69
CA MET A 319 -5.01 -14.01 16.33
C MET A 319 -4.89 -14.76 17.65
N PHE A 320 -5.97 -14.86 18.44
CA PHE A 320 -5.95 -15.38 19.81
C PHE A 320 -6.68 -16.73 19.98
N GLU A 321 -7.24 -17.28 18.91
CA GLU A 321 -7.96 -18.55 18.95
C GLU A 321 -7.07 -19.78 18.84
N ASP A 322 -6.60 -20.24 19.99
CA ASP A 322 -6.30 -21.66 20.19
C ASP A 322 -7.46 -22.41 20.89
N LYS A 323 -8.55 -21.70 21.27
CA LYS A 323 -9.63 -22.24 22.12
C LYS A 323 -11.05 -22.22 21.54
N LEU A 324 -11.33 -21.46 20.47
CA LEU A 324 -12.67 -21.43 19.87
C LEU A 324 -12.78 -22.51 18.79
N LYS A 325 -13.57 -23.55 19.06
CA LYS A 325 -13.89 -24.61 18.09
C LYS A 325 -14.81 -24.04 17.02
N PHE A 326 -14.25 -23.46 15.97
CA PHE A 326 -15.02 -23.17 14.77
C PHE A 326 -15.33 -24.43 13.96
N PHE A 327 -16.42 -24.37 13.21
CA PHE A 327 -16.99 -25.51 12.47
C PHE A 327 -15.92 -26.25 11.65
N LYS A 328 -15.95 -27.58 11.66
CA LYS A 328 -15.10 -28.39 10.76
C LYS A 328 -15.54 -28.13 9.31
N PRO A 329 -14.62 -27.99 8.34
CA PRO A 329 -14.98 -27.76 6.95
C PRO A 329 -15.70 -28.99 6.38
N LYS A 330 -17.04 -28.94 6.34
CA LYS A 330 -17.88 -29.87 5.58
C LYS A 330 -18.69 -29.06 4.57
N ASN A 331 -18.45 -29.35 3.27
CA ASN A 331 -19.05 -28.72 2.08
C ASN A 331 -18.65 -27.26 1.80
N THR A 332 -17.47 -27.09 1.20
CA THR A 332 -16.97 -25.83 0.62
C THR A 332 -17.94 -25.21 -0.40
N THR A 333 -18.66 -26.02 -1.17
CA THR A 333 -19.66 -25.56 -2.16
C THR A 333 -20.90 -24.92 -1.52
N LYS A 334 -21.43 -25.51 -0.44
CA LYS A 334 -22.55 -24.91 0.31
C LYS A 334 -22.12 -23.61 0.98
N ALA A 335 -20.90 -23.56 1.51
CA ALA A 335 -20.35 -22.33 2.08
C ALA A 335 -20.25 -21.24 1.00
N GLN A 336 -19.69 -21.51 -0.19
CA GLN A 336 -19.59 -20.52 -1.27
C GLN A 336 -20.95 -19.89 -1.62
N ILE A 337 -22.00 -20.68 -1.74
CA ILE A 337 -23.37 -20.18 -2.05
C ILE A 337 -23.89 -19.27 -0.94
N ILE A 338 -23.72 -19.66 0.33
CA ILE A 338 -24.14 -18.86 1.49
C ILE A 338 -23.41 -17.51 1.51
N HIS A 339 -22.13 -17.48 1.12
CA HIS A 339 -21.35 -16.25 1.10
C HIS A 339 -21.71 -15.32 -0.06
N ILE A 340 -22.00 -15.86 -1.24
CA ILE A 340 -22.57 -15.06 -2.35
C ILE A 340 -23.89 -14.43 -1.87
N ALA A 341 -24.76 -15.21 -1.22
CA ALA A 341 -26.03 -14.72 -0.71
C ALA A 341 -25.84 -13.59 0.31
N ILE A 342 -24.92 -13.74 1.26
CA ILE A 342 -24.59 -12.67 2.23
C ILE A 342 -24.01 -11.45 1.53
N GLY A 343 -23.10 -11.63 0.57
CA GLY A 343 -22.49 -10.52 -0.19
C GLY A 343 -23.52 -9.73 -1.00
N VAL A 344 -24.43 -10.42 -1.69
CA VAL A 344 -25.56 -9.80 -2.41
C VAL A 344 -26.46 -9.05 -1.43
N PHE A 345 -26.79 -9.64 -0.29
CA PHE A 345 -27.63 -9.01 0.73
C PHE A 345 -26.99 -7.72 1.28
N LEU A 346 -25.68 -7.74 1.55
CA LEU A 346 -24.93 -6.56 2.00
C LEU A 346 -24.90 -5.45 0.95
N ILE A 347 -24.72 -5.79 -0.33
CA ILE A 347 -24.78 -4.80 -1.42
C ILE A 347 -26.17 -4.16 -1.48
N LEU A 348 -27.23 -4.97 -1.47
CA LEU A 348 -28.61 -4.48 -1.47
C LEU A 348 -28.89 -3.59 -0.25
N PHE A 349 -28.38 -3.97 0.92
CA PHE A 349 -28.53 -3.19 2.15
C PHE A 349 -27.77 -1.85 2.09
N PHE A 350 -26.55 -1.83 1.55
CA PHE A 350 -25.73 -0.63 1.45
C PHE A 350 -26.37 0.41 0.54
N PHE A 351 -26.95 -0.04 -0.58
CA PHE A 351 -27.62 0.82 -1.55
C PHE A 351 -29.13 0.95 -1.31
N ARG A 352 -29.65 0.49 -0.17
CA ARG A 352 -31.10 0.40 0.11
C ARG A 352 -31.85 1.69 -0.19
N LYS A 353 -31.26 2.84 0.13
CA LYS A 353 -31.90 4.15 -0.01
C LYS A 353 -32.11 4.48 -1.50
N GLY A 354 -31.05 4.42 -2.32
CA GLY A 354 -31.18 4.67 -3.75
C GLY A 354 -31.92 3.57 -4.52
N ILE A 355 -32.03 2.34 -3.98
CA ILE A 355 -32.94 1.32 -4.52
C ILE A 355 -34.41 1.71 -4.25
N ILE A 356 -34.73 2.12 -3.02
CA ILE A 356 -36.08 2.58 -2.63
C ILE A 356 -36.49 3.82 -3.45
N ASP A 357 -35.55 4.74 -3.64
CA ASP A 357 -35.75 5.97 -4.40
C ASP A 357 -35.71 5.75 -5.92
N MET A 358 -35.54 4.50 -6.39
CA MET A 358 -35.49 4.09 -7.80
C MET A 358 -34.48 4.91 -8.63
N GLU A 359 -33.37 5.32 -8.01
CA GLU A 359 -32.32 6.07 -8.71
C GLU A 359 -31.63 5.18 -9.73
N THR A 360 -31.74 5.53 -11.01
CA THR A 360 -31.21 4.76 -12.14
C THR A 360 -29.72 4.45 -11.99
N VAL A 361 -28.92 5.43 -11.54
CA VAL A 361 -27.48 5.27 -11.31
C VAL A 361 -27.21 4.27 -10.19
N THR A 362 -27.97 4.35 -9.10
CA THR A 362 -27.82 3.46 -7.95
C THR A 362 -28.22 2.03 -8.29
N LEU A 363 -29.29 1.83 -9.05
CA LEU A 363 -29.71 0.50 -9.53
C LEU A 363 -28.66 -0.14 -10.45
N ILE A 364 -28.07 0.65 -11.35
CA ILE A 364 -26.98 0.18 -12.23
C ILE A 364 -25.74 -0.18 -11.40
N LEU A 365 -25.37 0.64 -10.39
CA LEU A 365 -24.25 0.33 -9.49
C LEU A 365 -24.48 -0.95 -8.71
N VAL A 366 -25.68 -1.18 -8.19
CA VAL A 366 -26.04 -2.42 -7.48
C VAL A 366 -25.88 -3.64 -8.39
N LEU A 367 -26.42 -3.57 -9.61
CA LEU A 367 -26.25 -4.63 -10.62
C LEU A 367 -24.77 -4.86 -10.95
N PHE A 368 -23.97 -3.78 -11.02
CA PHE A 368 -22.54 -3.84 -11.25
C PHE A 368 -21.81 -4.59 -10.13
N TYR A 369 -22.03 -4.22 -8.86
CA TYR A 369 -21.39 -4.89 -7.72
C TYR A 369 -21.79 -6.37 -7.63
N ILE A 370 -23.07 -6.70 -7.87
CA ILE A 370 -23.55 -8.09 -7.88
C ILE A 370 -22.91 -8.87 -9.03
N THR A 371 -22.84 -8.29 -10.23
CA THR A 371 -22.25 -8.94 -11.41
C THR A 371 -20.76 -9.18 -11.22
N ILE A 372 -20.01 -8.21 -10.68
CA ILE A 372 -18.60 -8.38 -10.36
C ILE A 372 -18.42 -9.45 -9.29
N LEU A 373 -19.24 -9.45 -8.23
CA LEU A 373 -19.18 -10.48 -7.19
C LEU A 373 -19.38 -11.89 -7.78
N LEU A 374 -20.35 -12.05 -8.69
CA LEU A 374 -20.63 -13.32 -9.36
C LEU A 374 -19.50 -13.71 -10.32
N VAL A 375 -19.05 -12.82 -11.20
CA VAL A 375 -17.98 -13.11 -12.17
C VAL A 375 -16.66 -13.39 -11.46
N ALA A 376 -16.33 -12.61 -10.43
CA ALA A 376 -15.16 -12.88 -9.62
C ALA A 376 -15.26 -14.30 -9.04
N ASN A 377 -16.41 -14.69 -8.49
CA ASN A 377 -16.58 -16.01 -7.89
C ASN A 377 -16.53 -17.18 -8.89
N PHE A 378 -17.10 -17.03 -10.09
CA PHE A 378 -17.20 -18.13 -11.07
C PHE A 378 -16.07 -18.17 -12.11
N ASN A 379 -15.44 -17.03 -12.46
CA ASN A 379 -14.47 -16.98 -13.55
C ASN A 379 -13.29 -16.02 -13.27
N LYS A 380 -12.31 -16.55 -12.54
CA LYS A 380 -11.17 -15.82 -11.92
C LYS A 380 -10.32 -15.02 -12.92
N SER A 381 -10.19 -15.50 -14.15
CA SER A 381 -9.31 -14.91 -15.17
C SER A 381 -9.90 -13.67 -15.84
N TYR A 382 -11.22 -13.50 -15.81
CA TYR A 382 -11.92 -12.47 -16.57
C TYR A 382 -12.51 -11.34 -15.72
N HIS A 383 -12.41 -11.38 -14.40
CA HIS A 383 -13.01 -10.35 -13.53
C HIS A 383 -12.49 -8.93 -13.83
N TRP A 384 -11.21 -8.79 -14.21
CA TRP A 384 -10.64 -7.51 -14.66
C TRP A 384 -11.32 -7.04 -15.95
N ILE A 385 -11.44 -7.95 -16.93
CA ILE A 385 -12.02 -7.68 -18.24
C ILE A 385 -13.50 -7.33 -18.09
N THR A 386 -14.25 -8.05 -17.25
CA THR A 386 -15.66 -7.75 -16.99
C THR A 386 -15.85 -6.45 -16.23
N SER A 387 -15.01 -6.14 -15.25
CA SER A 387 -15.09 -4.85 -14.53
C SER A 387 -14.79 -3.68 -15.48
N CYS A 388 -13.79 -3.82 -16.37
CA CYS A 388 -13.47 -2.82 -17.40
C CYS A 388 -14.58 -2.69 -18.45
N LEU A 389 -15.07 -3.80 -19.02
CA LEU A 389 -16.15 -3.80 -20.02
C LEU A 389 -17.43 -3.19 -19.46
N PHE A 390 -17.81 -3.54 -18.23
CA PHE A 390 -18.99 -2.96 -17.58
C PHE A 390 -18.77 -1.49 -17.20
N GLY A 391 -17.56 -1.09 -16.77
CA GLY A 391 -17.22 0.33 -16.58
C GLY A 391 -17.39 1.13 -17.88
N ILE A 392 -16.96 0.58 -19.02
CA ILE A 392 -17.17 1.18 -20.35
C ILE A 392 -18.66 1.27 -20.69
N ILE A 393 -19.44 0.20 -20.48
CA ILE A 393 -20.89 0.20 -20.73
C ILE A 393 -21.60 1.25 -19.87
N LEU A 394 -21.22 1.38 -18.60
CA LEU A 394 -21.78 2.34 -17.65
C LEU A 394 -21.44 3.78 -18.07
N CYS A 395 -20.21 4.02 -18.54
CA CYS A 395 -19.82 5.29 -19.15
C CYS A 395 -20.64 5.60 -20.42
N LEU A 396 -20.93 4.61 -21.26
CA LEU A 396 -21.76 4.80 -22.47
C LEU A 396 -23.21 5.16 -22.09
N ILE A 397 -23.77 4.53 -21.06
CA ILE A 397 -25.13 4.83 -20.55
C ILE A 397 -25.19 6.25 -19.95
N LEU A 398 -24.19 6.62 -19.15
CA LEU A 398 -24.14 7.95 -18.52
C LEU A 398 -23.89 9.07 -19.53
N LYS A 399 -23.07 8.82 -20.56
CA LYS A 399 -22.86 9.74 -21.69
C LYS A 399 -24.16 9.98 -22.46
N TYR A 400 -25.00 8.95 -22.61
CA TYR A 400 -26.30 9.06 -23.28
C TYR A 400 -27.30 9.93 -22.48
N ASN A 401 -27.19 9.92 -21.15
CA ASN A 401 -28.06 10.71 -20.26
C ASN A 401 -27.57 12.14 -19.98
N SER A 402 -26.31 12.47 -20.28
CA SER A 402 -25.78 13.83 -20.10
C SER A 402 -25.92 14.68 -21.38
N ILE A 403 -26.84 15.64 -21.36
CA ILE A 403 -27.06 16.62 -22.45
C ILE A 403 -25.93 17.67 -22.39
N GLY A 404 -24.76 17.35 -22.99
CA GLY A 404 -23.63 18.28 -23.09
C GLY A 404 -22.32 17.59 -23.42
N TYR A 405 -21.70 17.95 -24.55
CA TYR A 405 -20.52 17.26 -25.08
C TYR A 405 -19.27 17.42 -24.18
N TYR A 406 -19.08 18.59 -23.55
CA TYR A 406 -17.92 18.88 -22.68
C TYR A 406 -18.11 18.37 -21.23
N GLU A 407 -19.27 18.57 -20.61
CA GLU A 407 -19.57 17.98 -19.29
C GLU A 407 -19.58 16.45 -19.32
N GLY A 408 -19.87 15.85 -20.48
CA GLY A 408 -19.85 14.40 -20.66
C GLY A 408 -18.45 13.79 -20.49
N PHE A 409 -17.38 14.46 -20.93
CA PHE A 409 -16.02 13.92 -20.87
C PHE A 409 -15.46 13.89 -19.45
N GLU A 410 -15.62 14.98 -18.68
CA GLU A 410 -15.19 15.02 -17.26
C GLU A 410 -15.94 13.98 -16.43
N LYS A 411 -17.24 13.82 -16.68
CA LYS A 411 -18.05 12.75 -16.05
C LYS A 411 -17.51 11.37 -16.45
N ILE A 412 -17.21 11.11 -17.73
CA ILE A 412 -16.66 9.82 -18.18
C ILE A 412 -15.32 9.49 -17.51
N GLU A 413 -14.42 10.46 -17.40
CA GLU A 413 -13.12 10.29 -16.73
C GLU A 413 -13.28 9.99 -15.23
N MET A 414 -14.19 10.72 -14.58
CA MET A 414 -14.57 10.48 -13.19
C MET A 414 -15.16 9.07 -13.02
N PHE A 415 -16.05 8.63 -13.92
CA PHE A 415 -16.64 7.29 -13.84
C PHE A 415 -15.65 6.17 -14.17
N LEU A 416 -14.75 6.34 -15.13
CA LEU A 416 -13.67 5.38 -15.44
C LEU A 416 -12.71 5.26 -14.27
N SER A 417 -12.30 6.38 -13.67
CA SER A 417 -11.41 6.37 -12.51
C SER A 417 -12.07 5.73 -11.29
N ILE A 418 -13.35 6.02 -11.01
CA ILE A 418 -14.14 5.34 -9.97
C ILE A 418 -14.27 3.85 -10.28
N SER A 419 -14.55 3.47 -11.53
CA SER A 419 -14.72 2.06 -11.93
C SER A 419 -13.41 1.29 -11.77
N ILE A 420 -12.27 1.87 -12.17
CA ILE A 420 -10.94 1.28 -11.98
C ILE A 420 -10.63 1.14 -10.49
N PHE A 421 -10.85 2.20 -9.70
CA PHE A 421 -10.69 2.15 -8.24
C PHE A 421 -11.51 1.02 -7.61
N LEU A 422 -12.82 1.00 -7.88
CA LEU A 422 -13.73 -0.02 -7.36
C LEU A 422 -13.30 -1.41 -7.81
N SER A 423 -12.88 -1.60 -9.07
CA SER A 423 -12.41 -2.90 -9.56
C SER A 423 -11.19 -3.41 -8.77
N ILE A 424 -10.23 -2.53 -8.45
CA ILE A 424 -9.04 -2.86 -7.66
C ILE A 424 -9.45 -3.22 -6.22
N ILE A 425 -10.30 -2.40 -5.61
CA ILE A 425 -10.79 -2.63 -4.24
C ILE A 425 -11.56 -3.94 -4.14
N ILE A 426 -12.53 -4.15 -5.02
CA ILE A 426 -13.37 -5.35 -5.07
C ILE A 426 -12.50 -6.59 -5.32
N TYR A 427 -11.49 -6.51 -6.21
CA TYR A 427 -10.60 -7.64 -6.44
C TYR A 427 -9.83 -8.05 -5.17
N GLY A 428 -9.27 -7.09 -4.44
CA GLY A 428 -8.56 -7.36 -3.19
C GLY A 428 -9.47 -8.01 -2.15
N ILE A 429 -10.67 -7.46 -1.96
CA ILE A 429 -11.70 -8.00 -1.06
C ILE A 429 -12.07 -9.43 -1.49
N TYR A 430 -12.43 -9.61 -2.76
CA TYR A 430 -12.79 -10.89 -3.32
C TYR A 430 -11.72 -11.95 -3.07
N PHE A 431 -10.44 -11.62 -3.29
CA PHE A 431 -9.37 -12.58 -3.11
C PHE A 431 -9.20 -13.01 -1.64
N ILE A 432 -9.28 -12.06 -0.70
CA ILE A 432 -9.26 -12.35 0.74
C ILE A 432 -10.43 -13.26 1.11
N LEU A 433 -11.64 -12.91 0.68
CA LEU A 433 -12.85 -13.70 0.92
C LEU A 433 -12.68 -15.12 0.37
N GLN A 434 -12.33 -15.24 -0.91
CA GLN A 434 -12.18 -16.54 -1.56
C GLN A 434 -11.16 -17.44 -0.85
N LYS A 435 -9.96 -16.92 -0.56
CA LYS A 435 -8.89 -17.73 0.02
C LYS A 435 -9.10 -18.01 1.50
N SER A 436 -9.67 -17.09 2.25
CA SER A 436 -10.00 -17.34 3.65
C SER A 436 -11.18 -18.32 3.82
N MET A 437 -12.04 -18.46 2.82
CA MET A 437 -13.25 -19.29 2.88
C MET A 437 -13.14 -20.64 2.16
N CYS A 438 -12.09 -20.87 1.38
CA CYS A 438 -11.87 -22.18 0.76
C CYS A 438 -10.87 -22.98 1.60
N VAL A 439 -11.18 -24.24 1.89
CA VAL A 439 -10.19 -25.26 2.28
C VAL A 439 -10.25 -26.28 1.15
N GLU A 440 -9.39 -26.14 0.14
CA GLU A 440 -9.28 -27.15 -0.92
C GLU A 440 -8.43 -28.28 -0.34
N LYS A 441 -9.02 -29.47 -0.22
CA LYS A 441 -8.27 -30.71 0.03
C LYS A 441 -7.89 -31.34 -1.28
#